data_AF-A0A5K0X893-F1
#
_entry.id   AF-A0A5K0X893-F1
#
_cell.length_a   1.000
_cell.length_b   1.000
_cell.length_c   1.000
_cell.angle_alpha   90.00
_cell.angle_beta   90.00
_cell.angle_gamma   90.00
#
_symmetry.space_group_name_H-M   'P 1'
#
loop_
_entity.id
_entity.type
_entity.pdbx_description
1 polymer ?
#
loop_
_entity_poly.entity_id
_entity_poly.type
_entity_poly.pdbx_seq_one_letter_code
_entity_poly.pdbx_strand_id
1 'polypeptide(L)' 'EGTSDCPGIVPRAIKTLLHQASIDKAAAFKFSLSMVEVYMGNLKDLLGHKPSTRMVDSSCFSR' A
#
# COMPACT_ATOMS: atom_id res chain seq x y z
N GLU A 1 14.12 3.05 4.73
CA GLU A 1 13.21 4.15 4.40
C GLU A 1 13.73 4.90 3.19
N GLY A 2 12.86 5.43 2.36
CA GLY A 2 13.23 6.27 1.22
C GLY A 2 12.40 7.54 1.24
N THR A 3 12.93 8.61 0.68
CA THR A 3 12.19 9.86 0.50
C THR A 3 11.62 9.92 -0.91
N SER A 4 10.78 10.91 -1.18
CA SER A 4 10.29 11.18 -2.54
C SER A 4 11.43 11.40 -3.53
N ASP A 5 12.50 12.08 -3.10
CA ASP A 5 13.67 12.39 -3.95
C ASP A 5 14.64 11.20 -4.06
N CYS A 6 14.74 10.39 -3.01
CA CYS A 6 15.61 9.22 -2.93
C CYS A 6 14.75 7.98 -2.60
N PRO A 7 14.01 7.45 -3.58
CA PRO A 7 13.02 6.40 -3.36
C PRO A 7 13.69 5.13 -2.82
N GLY A 8 13.06 4.46 -1.86
CA GLY A 8 13.61 3.27 -1.20
C GLY A 8 13.66 2.01 -2.08
N ILE A 9 13.99 0.87 -1.47
CA ILE A 9 14.15 -0.39 -2.23
C ILE A 9 12.84 -0.86 -2.89
N VAL A 10 11.71 -0.75 -2.20
CA VAL A 10 10.39 -1.20 -2.70
C VAL A 10 9.99 -0.48 -3.99
N PRO A 11 9.90 0.87 -4.05
CA PRO A 11 9.54 1.57 -5.29
C PRO A 11 10.55 1.34 -6.41
N ARG A 12 11.85 1.23 -6.10
CA ARG A 12 12.88 0.93 -7.10
C ARG A 12 12.74 -0.48 -7.68
N ALA A 13 12.46 -1.48 -6.85
CA ALA A 13 12.25 -2.86 -7.30
C ALA A 13 11.01 -2.97 -8.19
N ILE A 14 9.89 -2.37 -7.78
CA ILE A 14 8.66 -2.35 -8.59
C ILE A 14 8.93 -1.71 -9.96
N LYS A 15 9.64 -0.58 -10.00
CA LYS A 15 10.03 0.07 -11.27
C LYS A 15 10.81 -0.86 -12.18
N THR A 16 11.81 -1.56 -11.64
CA THR A 16 12.64 -2.50 -12.41
C THR A 16 11.82 -3.69 -12.94
N LEU A 17 10.97 -4.28 -12.11
CA LEU A 17 10.11 -5.41 -12.50
C LEU A 17 9.16 -5.03 -13.64
N LEU A 18 8.49 -3.88 -13.52
CA LEU A 18 7.57 -3.40 -14.55
C LEU A 18 8.32 -3.03 -15.84
N HIS A 19 9.51 -2.43 -15.73
CA HIS A 19 10.34 -2.14 -16.89
C HIS A 19 10.75 -3.41 -17.64
N GLN A 20 11.20 -4.45 -16.93
CA GLN A 20 11.56 -5.73 -17.54
C GLN A 20 10.35 -6.39 -18.23
N ALA A 21 9.20 -6.43 -17.55
CA ALA A 21 7.96 -6.97 -18.11
C ALA A 21 7.46 -6.18 -19.34
N SER A 22 7.80 -4.89 -19.46
CA SER A 22 7.46 -4.09 -20.64
C SER A 22 8.33 -4.40 -21.87
N ILE A 23 9.57 -4.85 -21.64
CA ILE A 23 10.51 -5.22 -22.71
C ILE A 23 10.17 -6.60 -23.25
N ASP A 24 9.87 -7.55 -22.36
CA ASP A 24 9.52 -8.91 -22.75
C ASP A 24 8.07 -8.98 -23.26
N LYS A 25 7.93 -9.12 -24.58
CA LYS A 25 6.63 -9.29 -25.26
C LYS A 25 6.28 -10.76 -25.52
N ALA A 26 7.15 -11.69 -25.14
CA ALA A 26 6.94 -13.11 -25.39
C ALA A 26 5.93 -13.73 -24.41
N ALA A 27 5.71 -13.09 -23.26
CA ALA A 27 4.81 -13.55 -22.22
C ALA A 27 3.92 -12.43 -21.68
N ALA A 28 2.75 -12.82 -21.15
CA ALA A 28 1.90 -11.92 -20.38
C ALA A 28 2.26 -12.02 -18.90
N PHE A 29 2.50 -10.88 -18.26
CA PHE A 29 2.84 -10.79 -16.83
C PHE A 29 1.65 -10.31 -16.01
N LYS A 30 1.43 -10.93 -14.84
CA LYS A 30 0.45 -10.50 -13.85
C LYS A 30 1.14 -10.32 -12.50
N PHE A 31 1.00 -9.13 -11.93
CA PHE A 31 1.52 -8.79 -10.60
C PHE A 31 0.37 -8.67 -9.62
N SER A 32 0.55 -9.25 -8.42
CA SER A 32 -0.35 -9.09 -7.28
C SER A 32 0.47 -8.54 -6.12
N LEU A 33 0.03 -7.44 -5.52
CA LEU A 33 0.71 -6.79 -4.40
C LEU A 33 -0.17 -6.84 -3.15
N SER A 34 0.44 -7.08 -2.00
CA SER A 34 -0.18 -7.00 -0.68
C SER A 34 0.73 -6.22 0.27
N MET A 35 0.14 -5.49 1.21
CA MET A 35 0.88 -4.77 2.24
C MET A 35 0.14 -4.92 3.56
N VAL A 36 0.83 -5.34 4.61
CA VAL A 36 0.25 -5.64 5.91
C VAL A 36 1.12 -5.10 7.04
N GLU A 37 0.49 -4.73 8.15
CA GLU A 37 1.12 -4.35 9.40
C GLU A 37 0.86 -5.44 10.45
N VAL A 38 1.93 -5.95 11.06
CA VAL A 38 1.84 -6.88 12.19
C VAL A 38 2.21 -6.11 13.45
N TYR A 39 1.25 -5.98 14.36
CA TYR A 39 1.45 -5.24 15.60
C TYR A 39 0.73 -5.92 16.76
N MET A 40 1.50 -6.28 17.81
CA MET A 40 0.97 -6.84 19.06
C MET A 40 -0.04 -7.98 18.86
N GLY A 41 0.28 -8.94 17.99
CA GLY A 41 -0.59 -10.09 17.69
C GLY A 41 -1.73 -9.80 16.71
N ASN A 42 -1.87 -8.56 16.23
CA ASN A 42 -2.85 -8.19 15.22
C ASN A 42 -2.21 -8.06 13.84
N LEU A 43 -2.92 -8.51 12.82
CA LEU A 43 -2.58 -8.32 11.40
C LEU A 43 -3.57 -7.33 10.79
N LYS A 44 -3.05 -6.27 10.19
CA LYS A 44 -3.85 -5.22 9.56
C LYS A 44 -3.48 -5.10 8.09
N ASP A 45 -4.46 -5.20 7.22
CA ASP A 45 -4.31 -4.91 5.79
C ASP A 45 -4.11 -3.40 5.60
N LEU A 46 -3.02 -3.03 4.91
CA LEU A 46 -2.66 -1.65 4.61
C LEU A 46 -3.10 -1.20 3.21
N LEU A 47 -3.42 -2.13 2.31
CA LEU A 47 -3.93 -1.80 0.97
C LEU A 47 -5.45 -1.87 0.88
N GLY A 48 -6.12 -2.55 1.82
CA GLY A 48 -7.57 -2.57 1.91
C GLY A 48 -8.18 -1.18 2.12
N HIS A 49 -9.32 -0.90 1.48
CA HIS A 49 -10.09 0.32 1.73
C HIS A 49 -10.45 0.41 3.21
N LYS A 50 -9.85 1.36 3.91
CA LYS A 50 -10.27 1.74 5.26
C LYS A 50 -11.55 2.58 5.11
N PRO A 51 -12.72 2.17 5.61
CA PRO A 51 -13.81 3.12 5.75
C PRO A 51 -13.27 4.28 6.58
N SER A 52 -13.25 5.47 5.98
CA SER A 52 -12.90 6.71 6.66
C SER A 52 -14.02 7.05 7.62
N THR A 53 -14.17 6.27 8.70
CA THR A 53 -14.97 6.68 9.84
C THR A 53 -14.14 7.73 10.56
N ARG A 54 -14.22 8.98 10.08
CA ARG A 54 -14.09 10.12 10.98
C ARG A 54 -15.26 9.97 11.96
N MET A 55 -15.05 9.28 13.08
CA MET A 55 -15.92 9.45 14.22
C MET A 55 -15.77 10.92 14.62
N VAL A 56 -16.67 11.76 14.13
CA VAL A 56 -16.98 13.02 14.79
C VAL A 56 -17.46 12.60 16.17
N ASP A 57 -16.69 13.01 17.17
CA ASP A 57 -16.95 12.82 18.58
C ASP A 57 -18.41 13.18 18.87
N SER A 58 -19.23 12.18 19.20
CA SER A 58 -20.59 12.37 19.68
C SER A 58 -20.54 12.75 21.17
N SER A 59 -19.85 13.83 21.48
CA SER A 59 -19.96 14.52 22.76
C SER A 59 -20.64 15.87 22.55
N CYS A 60 -21.80 15.99 23.19
CA CYS A 60 -22.63 17.20 23.34
C CYS A 60 -23.43 17.69 22.12
N PHE A 61 -24.68 17.22 22.00
CA PHE A 61 -25.84 18.13 22.04
C PHE A 61 -27.07 17.36 22.58
N SER A 62 -27.09 17.20 23.90
CA SER A 62 -28.34 16.99 24.65
C SER A 62 -28.63 18.28 25.40
N ARG A 63 -29.49 19.13 24.83
CA ARG A 63 -30.50 19.96 25.51
C ARG A 63 -31.32 20.71 24.48
#